data_AF-A0A392NX53-F1
#
_entry.id   AF-A0A392NX53-F1
#
_cell.length_a   1.000
_cell.length_b   1.000
_cell.length_c   1.000
_cell.angle_alpha   90.00
_cell.angle_beta   90.00
_cell.angle_gamma   90.00
#
_symmetry.space_group_name_H-M   'P 1'
#
loop_
_entity.id
_entity.type
_entity.pdbx_description
1 polymer ?
#
loop_
_entity_poly.entity_id
_entity_poly.type
_entity_poly.pdbx_seq_one_letter_code
_entity_poly.pdbx_strand_id
1 'polypeptide(L)'
;SSSSTGNDANKFAIRSSIVESIRGCGISGQRIDKEELKRNLTMPLYLRMAMRDSIRLKDSAAGESFFLREADDDNAAVAPLTPIVVFINPRSGGRHGPVLMERLQDLMSEEQVTG
;
A
#
# COMPACT_ATOMS: atom_id res chain seq x y z
N SER A 1 4.32 -7.63 51.83
CA SER A 1 4.85 -7.80 50.47
C SER A 1 3.86 -8.62 49.66
N SER A 2 3.08 -8.00 48.77
CA SER A 2 2.19 -8.71 47.85
C SER A 2 2.30 -8.07 46.48
N SER A 3 2.65 -8.92 45.51
CA SER A 3 3.13 -8.64 44.16
C SER A 3 2.03 -8.09 43.25
N SER A 4 2.30 -6.96 42.59
CA SER A 4 1.46 -6.35 41.55
C SER A 4 1.84 -6.81 40.13
N THR A 5 2.02 -8.11 39.91
CA THR A 5 2.52 -8.68 38.63
C THR A 5 1.42 -9.01 37.60
N GLY A 6 0.17 -8.62 37.84
CA GLY A 6 -0.97 -8.99 36.98
C GLY A 6 -1.25 -8.06 35.78
N ASN A 7 -0.73 -6.83 35.77
CA ASN A 7 -1.13 -5.81 34.78
C ASN A 7 -0.24 -5.74 33.54
N ASP A 8 1.01 -6.20 33.63
CA ASP A 8 1.95 -6.10 32.52
C ASP A 8 1.70 -7.17 31.46
N ALA A 9 1.34 -8.39 31.85
CA ALA A 9 1.08 -9.51 30.94
C ALA A 9 -0.05 -9.19 29.93
N ASN A 10 -1.10 -8.51 30.38
CA ASN A 10 -2.21 -8.11 29.51
C ASN A 10 -1.80 -7.06 28.47
N LYS A 11 -0.87 -6.17 28.82
CA LYS A 11 -0.34 -5.14 27.91
C LYS A 11 0.61 -5.72 26.86
N PHE A 12 1.32 -6.80 27.19
CA PHE A 12 2.17 -7.54 26.25
C PHE A 12 1.36 -8.43 25.30
N ALA A 13 0.30 -9.09 25.79
CA ALA A 13 -0.56 -9.93 24.97
C ALA A 13 -1.28 -9.15 23.84
N ILE A 14 -1.75 -7.92 24.14
CA ILE A 14 -2.40 -7.04 23.15
C ILE A 14 -1.41 -6.53 22.08
N ARG A 15 -0.12 -6.37 22.44
CA ARG A 15 0.91 -5.99 21.47
C ARG A 15 1.29 -7.15 20.54
N SER A 16 1.21 -8.39 21.03
CA SER A 16 1.49 -9.58 20.22
C SER A 16 0.43 -9.80 19.13
N SER A 17 -0.85 -9.55 19.42
CA SER A 17 -1.94 -9.82 18.46
C SER A 17 -1.92 -8.89 17.24
N ILE A 18 -1.45 -7.65 17.39
CA ILE A 18 -1.28 -6.70 16.28
C ILE A 18 -0.10 -7.11 15.39
N VAL A 19 0.98 -7.65 15.98
CA VAL A 19 2.17 -8.06 15.23
C VAL A 19 1.95 -9.39 14.50
N GLU A 20 1.17 -10.31 15.07
CA GLU A 20 0.80 -11.56 14.39
C GLU A 20 -0.22 -11.34 13.24
N SER A 21 -1.08 -10.31 13.38
CA SER A 21 -2.02 -9.85 12.34
C SER A 21 -1.34 -9.27 11.09
N ILE A 22 -0.01 -9.04 11.13
CA ILE A 22 0.81 -8.57 10.01
C ILE A 22 1.48 -9.74 9.26
N ARG A 23 1.62 -10.92 9.89
CA ARG A 23 2.21 -12.11 9.25
C ARG A 23 1.27 -12.84 8.28
N GLY A 24 -0.03 -12.62 8.41
CA GLY A 24 -1.00 -12.89 7.36
C GLY A 24 -1.90 -11.68 7.22
N CYS A 25 -2.11 -11.16 6.01
CA CYS A 25 -2.97 -10.00 5.75
C CYS A 25 -4.39 -10.15 6.35
N GLY A 26 -4.55 -9.76 7.62
CA GLY A 26 -5.82 -9.89 8.31
C GLY A 26 -5.74 -9.33 9.71
N ILE A 27 -6.30 -8.12 9.87
CA ILE A 27 -7.05 -7.77 11.09
C ILE A 27 -7.82 -9.01 11.54
N SER A 28 -7.62 -9.45 12.78
CA SER A 28 -8.13 -10.72 13.31
C SER A 28 -9.58 -10.96 12.88
N GLY A 29 -9.80 -11.88 11.92
CA GLY A 29 -11.11 -12.28 11.43
C GLY A 29 -11.34 -12.19 9.91
N GLN A 30 -10.58 -11.41 9.16
CA GLN A 30 -10.80 -11.24 7.71
C GLN A 30 -9.58 -11.70 6.91
N ARG A 31 -9.73 -12.78 6.13
CA ARG A 31 -8.71 -13.19 5.16
C ARG A 31 -8.75 -12.20 4.00
N ILE A 32 -7.72 -11.38 3.85
CA ILE A 32 -7.59 -10.50 2.69
C ILE A 32 -6.81 -11.28 1.62
N ASP A 33 -7.40 -11.44 0.44
CA ASP A 33 -6.71 -12.03 -0.70
C ASP A 33 -5.62 -11.06 -1.19
N LYS A 34 -4.37 -11.51 -1.13
CA LYS A 34 -3.20 -10.71 -1.53
C LYS A 34 -3.26 -10.34 -3.00
N GLU A 35 -3.76 -11.22 -3.87
CA GLU A 35 -3.81 -10.96 -5.31
C GLU A 35 -4.94 -10.01 -5.65
N GLU A 36 -6.07 -10.08 -4.94
CA GLU A 36 -7.13 -9.07 -5.03
C GLU A 36 -6.61 -7.70 -4.59
N LEU A 37 -5.87 -7.63 -3.48
CA LEU A 37 -5.30 -6.39 -2.98
C LEU A 37 -4.30 -5.78 -3.96
N LYS A 38 -3.43 -6.59 -4.57
CA LYS A 38 -2.53 -6.15 -5.63
C LYS A 38 -3.30 -5.59 -6.83
N ARG A 39 -4.33 -6.28 -7.32
CA ARG A 39 -5.17 -5.78 -8.42
C ARG A 39 -5.79 -4.43 -8.10
N ASN A 40 -6.26 -4.24 -6.87
CA ASN A 40 -6.87 -2.99 -6.42
C ASN A 40 -5.86 -1.84 -6.20
N LEU A 41 -4.57 -2.15 -6.00
CA LEU A 41 -3.51 -1.15 -5.80
C LEU A 41 -2.71 -0.85 -7.06
N THR A 42 -2.76 -1.73 -8.06
CA THR A 42 -1.94 -1.62 -9.26
C THR A 42 -2.41 -0.47 -10.14
N MET A 43 -1.50 0.46 -10.43
CA MET A 43 -1.75 1.56 -11.36
C MET A 43 -1.33 1.15 -12.78
N PRO A 44 -2.23 1.22 -13.77
CA PRO A 44 -1.91 0.82 -15.13
C PRO A 44 -0.86 1.73 -15.78
N LEU A 45 -0.18 1.20 -16.79
CA LEU A 45 0.98 1.84 -17.42
C LEU A 45 0.62 3.23 -17.97
N TYR A 46 -0.48 3.37 -18.70
CA TYR A 46 -0.92 4.66 -19.23
C TYR A 46 -1.06 5.73 -18.13
N LEU A 47 -1.62 5.36 -16.97
CA LEU A 47 -1.86 6.30 -15.88
C LEU A 47 -0.55 6.70 -15.20
N ARG A 48 0.38 5.75 -15.04
CA ARG A 48 1.74 6.03 -14.54
C ARG A 48 2.50 6.99 -15.45
N MET A 49 2.45 6.77 -16.76
CA MET A 49 3.10 7.64 -17.75
C MET A 49 2.48 9.03 -17.78
N ALA A 50 1.14 9.11 -17.77
CA ALA A 50 0.41 10.36 -17.70
C ALA A 50 0.79 11.17 -16.45
N MET A 51 0.79 10.54 -15.27
CA MET A 51 1.17 11.19 -14.02
C MET A 51 2.62 11.67 -14.03
N ARG A 52 3.56 10.83 -14.51
CA ARG A 52 4.98 11.19 -14.62
C ARG A 52 5.18 12.44 -15.46
N ASP A 53 4.56 12.50 -16.63
CA ASP A 53 4.74 13.62 -17.55
C ASP A 53 4.05 14.88 -17.04
N SER A 54 2.86 14.75 -16.43
CA SER A 54 2.19 15.88 -15.76
C SER A 54 3.00 16.48 -14.62
N ILE A 55 3.63 15.64 -13.78
CA ILE A 55 4.50 16.10 -12.69
C ILE A 55 5.75 16.78 -13.24
N ARG A 56 6.43 16.14 -14.21
CA ARG A 56 7.68 16.62 -14.79
C ARG A 56 7.50 17.97 -15.49
N LEU A 57 6.41 18.14 -16.24
CA LEU A 57 6.12 19.35 -17.01
C LEU A 57 5.32 20.39 -16.22
N LYS A 58 4.84 20.03 -15.01
CA LYS A 58 3.95 20.84 -14.18
C LYS A 58 2.69 21.27 -14.94
N ASP A 59 2.18 20.37 -15.77
CA ASP A 59 1.02 20.57 -16.64
C ASP A 59 0.11 19.36 -16.54
N SER A 60 -1.12 19.56 -16.05
CA SER A 60 -2.10 18.48 -15.92
C SER A 60 -2.53 17.89 -17.27
N ALA A 61 -2.45 18.64 -18.36
CA ALA A 61 -2.86 18.17 -19.70
C ALA A 61 -1.78 17.32 -20.40
N ALA A 62 -0.52 17.37 -19.93
CA ALA A 62 0.60 16.69 -20.59
C ALA A 62 0.47 15.16 -20.64
N GLY A 63 -0.40 14.56 -19.81
CA GLY A 63 -0.65 13.12 -19.77
C GLY A 63 -1.74 12.61 -20.71
N GLU A 64 -2.49 13.49 -21.38
CA GLU A 64 -3.68 13.13 -22.17
C GLU A 64 -3.38 12.14 -23.32
N SER A 65 -2.18 12.20 -23.90
CA SER A 65 -1.76 11.32 -24.99
C SER A 65 -1.73 9.83 -24.63
N PHE A 66 -1.58 9.50 -23.34
CA PHE A 66 -1.51 8.11 -22.89
C PHE A 66 -2.90 7.46 -22.76
N PHE A 67 -3.95 8.23 -22.48
CA PHE A 67 -5.32 7.71 -22.39
C PHE A 67 -5.85 7.21 -23.73
N LEU A 68 -5.44 7.85 -24.83
CA LEU A 68 -5.89 7.50 -26.17
C LEU A 68 -5.22 6.25 -26.73
N ARG A 69 -4.06 5.84 -26.19
CA ARG A 69 -3.26 4.74 -26.74
C ARG A 69 -3.65 3.36 -26.19
N GLU A 70 -4.20 3.30 -24.98
CA GLU A 70 -4.50 2.05 -24.29
C GLU A 70 -5.95 1.58 -24.48
N ALA A 71 -6.84 2.44 -25.00
CA ALA A 71 -8.25 2.10 -25.26
C ALA A 71 -8.45 0.99 -26.33
N ASP A 72 -7.39 0.64 -27.05
CA ASP A 72 -7.37 -0.39 -28.10
C ASP A 72 -6.83 -1.75 -27.61
N ASP A 73 -6.43 -1.86 -26.33
CA ASP A 73 -5.94 -3.11 -25.73
C ASP A 73 -6.95 -3.70 -24.74
N ASP A 74 -7.68 -4.72 -25.17
CA ASP A 74 -8.68 -5.44 -24.36
C ASP A 74 -8.10 -6.10 -23.10
N ASN A 75 -6.76 -6.23 -23.01
CA ASN A 75 -6.07 -6.77 -21.83
C ASN A 75 -5.41 -5.69 -20.95
N ALA A 76 -5.66 -4.40 -21.23
CA ALA A 76 -5.11 -3.32 -20.43
C ALA A 76 -5.62 -3.40 -18.98
N ALA A 77 -4.70 -3.28 -18.02
CA ALA A 77 -5.07 -3.19 -16.61
C ALA A 77 -5.97 -1.96 -16.39
N VAL A 78 -7.07 -2.15 -15.67
CA VAL A 78 -8.01 -1.06 -15.37
C VAL A 78 -7.48 -0.26 -14.19
N ALA A 79 -7.61 1.07 -14.25
CA ALA A 79 -7.25 1.91 -13.12
C ALA A 79 -8.07 1.56 -11.86
N PRO A 80 -7.46 1.62 -10.67
CA PRO A 80 -8.20 1.48 -9.42
C PRO A 80 -9.36 2.47 -9.32
N LEU A 81 -10.49 2.02 -8.76
CA LEU A 81 -11.69 2.84 -8.60
C LEU A 81 -11.42 4.09 -7.75
N THR A 82 -10.49 3.99 -6.79
CA THR A 82 -10.15 5.08 -5.88
C THR A 82 -8.64 5.24 -5.75
N PRO A 83 -8.12 6.49 -5.73
CA PRO A 83 -6.71 6.72 -5.44
C PRO A 83 -6.44 6.46 -3.96
N ILE A 84 -5.37 5.71 -3.69
CA ILE A 84 -4.88 5.47 -2.32
C ILE A 84 -3.59 6.26 -2.12
N VAL A 85 -3.59 7.11 -1.09
CA VAL A 85 -2.41 7.89 -0.69
C VAL A 85 -2.02 7.46 0.71
N VAL A 86 -0.79 6.96 0.86
CA VAL A 86 -0.27 6.46 2.14
C VAL A 86 0.88 7.34 2.61
N PHE A 87 0.76 7.91 3.80
CA PHE A 87 1.84 8.64 4.46
C PHE A 87 2.46 7.78 5.55
N ILE A 88 3.73 7.40 5.37
CA ILE A 88 4.47 6.60 6.35
C ILE A 88 5.47 7.51 7.09
N ASN A 89 5.29 7.64 8.41
CA ASN A 89 6.29 8.27 9.26
C ASN A 89 7.22 7.18 9.85
N PRO A 90 8.50 7.08 9.41
CA PRO A 90 9.39 6.02 9.84
C PRO A 90 9.76 6.07 11.32
N ARG A 91 9.50 7.19 12.00
CA ARG A 91 9.92 7.43 13.39
C ARG A 91 8.83 7.15 14.44
N SER A 92 7.59 6.91 14.02
CA SER A 92 6.46 6.66 14.93
C SER A 92 6.31 5.18 15.33
N GLY A 93 5.61 4.92 16.44
CA GLY A 93 5.02 3.61 16.75
C GLY A 93 5.99 2.42 16.82
N GLY A 94 7.21 2.59 17.32
CA GLY A 94 8.19 1.50 17.44
C GLY A 94 9.20 1.42 16.27
N ARG A 95 9.22 2.41 15.38
CA ARG A 95 10.15 2.48 14.22
C ARG A 95 9.91 1.38 13.17
N HIS A 96 8.65 0.98 13.02
CA HIS A 96 8.24 -0.02 12.02
C HIS A 96 8.02 0.54 10.62
N GLY A 97 8.16 1.85 10.40
CA GLY A 97 7.88 2.43 9.08
C GLY A 97 8.68 1.84 7.91
N PRO A 98 9.98 1.48 8.05
CA PRO A 98 10.70 0.76 7.00
C PRO A 98 10.04 -0.58 6.63
N VAL A 99 9.61 -1.36 7.63
CA VAL A 99 8.92 -2.64 7.42
C VAL A 99 7.54 -2.42 6.77
N LEU A 100 6.81 -1.39 7.17
CA LEU A 100 5.52 -1.04 6.55
C LEU A 100 5.69 -0.60 5.09
N MET A 101 6.76 0.14 4.79
CA MET A 101 7.08 0.53 3.42
C MET A 101 7.39 -0.71 2.57
N GLU A 102 8.26 -1.60 3.03
CA GLU A 102 8.60 -2.85 2.33
C GLU A 102 7.34 -3.69 2.06
N ARG A 103 6.44 -3.81 3.02
CA ARG A 103 5.16 -4.52 2.84
C ARG A 103 4.21 -3.85 1.86
N LEU A 104 4.19 -2.52 1.81
CA LEU A 104 3.41 -1.80 0.81
C LEU A 104 4.01 -2.01 -0.58
N GLN A 105 5.34 -2.03 -0.68
CA GLN A 105 6.05 -2.30 -1.93
C GLN A 105 5.80 -3.73 -2.44
N ASP A 106 5.70 -4.74 -1.56
CA ASP A 106 5.30 -6.12 -1.90
C ASP A 106 3.91 -6.24 -2.56
N LEU A 107 3.05 -5.22 -2.39
CA LEU A 107 1.69 -5.16 -2.91
C LEU A 107 1.56 -4.27 -4.15
N MET A 108 2.57 -3.46 -4.44
CA MET A 108 2.63 -2.54 -5.56
C MET A 108 3.46 -3.16 -6.69
N SER A 109 3.20 -2.78 -7.94
CA SER A 109 4.06 -3.22 -9.06
C SER A 109 5.46 -2.59 -8.91
N GLU A 110 6.50 -3.26 -9.42
CA GLU A 110 7.90 -2.78 -9.33
C GLU A 110 8.04 -1.33 -9.80
N GLU A 111 7.26 -0.97 -10.82
CA GLU A 111 7.25 0.34 -11.45
C GLU A 111 6.39 1.38 -10.73
N GLN A 112 5.61 0.99 -9.71
CA GLN A 112 4.98 1.91 -8.77
C GLN A 112 5.88 2.18 -7.55
N VAL A 113 6.85 1.29 -7.29
CA VAL A 113 7.77 1.36 -6.15
C VAL A 113 8.99 2.25 -6.44
N THR A 114 9.36 2.40 -7.71
CA THR A 114 10.47 3.23 -8.17
C THR A 114 9.98 4.41 -9.00
N GLY A 115 10.08 5.61 -8.40
CA GLY A 115 9.95 6.90 -9.04
C GLY A 115 11.15 7.77 -8.73
#